data_AF-D7BG44-F1
#
_entry.id   AF-D7BG44-F1
#
_cell.length_a   1.000
_cell.length_b   1.000
_cell.length_c   1.000
_cell.angle_alpha   90.00
_cell.angle_beta   90.00
_cell.angle_gamma   90.00
#
_symmetry.space_group_name_H-M   'P 1'
#
loop_
_entity.id
_entity.type
_entity.pdbx_description
1 polymer ?
#
loop_
_entity_poly.entity_id
_entity_poly.type
_entity_poly.pdbx_seq_one_letter_code
_entity_poly.pdbx_strand_id
1 'polypeptide(L)'
;MGILDRLSRLIRANINDLIRRAEDPEKIIEQALEDMRSALRDARVEVAEAMAELKKLERDQQNYSEQIAAWENKAAEALRAGKEDLAREALRRKAQAQTLSDGFLQQIAQQRSVVDQLMTQLKALEAKIQEAESKKALLIARKKGVEAAEAVRRMDSKVDTHAAVQAFEEMEDRIQAMEDKHAAFSEMDKSDIDKQLEDLGSDKAVDEDLARLKKQLGMS
;
A
#
# COMPACT_ATOMS: atom_id res chain seq x y z
N MET A 1 3.11 -22.92 2.93
CA MET A 1 2.68 -21.73 3.69
C MET A 1 3.05 -20.50 2.87
N GLY A 2 2.05 -19.78 2.35
CA GLY A 2 2.26 -18.60 1.49
C GLY A 2 2.81 -17.39 2.26
N ILE A 3 3.31 -16.38 1.53
CA ILE A 3 3.79 -15.13 2.12
C ILE A 3 2.65 -14.40 2.84
N LEU A 4 1.44 -14.42 2.28
CA LEU A 4 0.19 -13.96 2.93
C LEU A 4 0.00 -14.54 4.34
N ASP A 5 0.32 -15.81 4.56
CA ASP A 5 0.19 -16.46 5.85
C ASP A 5 1.28 -16.02 6.85
N ARG A 6 2.49 -15.72 6.35
CA ARG A 6 3.56 -15.12 7.17
C ARG A 6 3.23 -13.68 7.53
N LEU A 7 2.76 -12.88 6.57
CA LEU A 7 2.29 -11.51 6.79
C LEU A 7 1.15 -11.49 7.81
N SER A 8 0.15 -12.35 7.62
CA SER A 8 -0.97 -12.45 8.54
C SER A 8 -0.54 -12.84 9.95
N ARG A 9 0.45 -13.72 10.10
CA ARG A 9 1.04 -14.04 11.41
C ARG A 9 1.78 -12.86 12.02
N LEU A 10 2.55 -12.11 11.24
CA LEU A 10 3.27 -10.93 11.73
C LEU A 10 2.31 -9.80 12.13
N ILE A 11 1.22 -9.60 11.39
CA ILE A 11 0.16 -8.65 11.72
C ILE A 11 -0.58 -9.08 13.00
N ARG A 12 -0.87 -10.38 13.15
CA ARG A 12 -1.53 -10.95 14.33
C ARG A 12 -0.59 -11.11 15.53
N ALA A 13 0.72 -11.06 15.32
CA ALA A 13 1.70 -11.21 16.39
C ALA A 13 1.47 -10.08 17.40
N ASN A 14 1.01 -10.45 18.59
CA ASN A 14 0.81 -9.50 19.65
C ASN A 14 2.17 -9.19 20.26
N ILE A 15 2.80 -8.11 19.78
CA ILE A 15 4.07 -7.60 20.30
C ILE A 15 4.03 -7.46 21.82
N ASN A 16 2.85 -7.16 22.40
CA ASN A 16 2.67 -7.05 23.84
C ASN A 16 2.92 -8.37 24.60
N ASP A 17 2.65 -9.53 23.99
CA ASP A 17 2.88 -10.83 24.63
C ASP A 17 4.35 -11.25 24.56
N LEU A 18 5.07 -10.85 23.50
CA LEU A 18 6.52 -11.02 23.38
C LEU A 18 7.26 -10.18 24.43
N ILE A 19 6.85 -8.93 24.64
CA ILE A 19 7.45 -8.02 25.64
C ILE A 19 7.29 -8.56 27.07
N ARG A 20 6.14 -9.13 27.42
CA ARG A 20 5.84 -9.59 28.79
C ARG A 20 6.69 -10.79 29.23
N ARG A 21 7.28 -11.54 28.30
CA ARG A 21 8.02 -12.78 28.57
C ARG A 21 9.53 -12.64 28.33
N ALA A 22 10.00 -11.48 27.88
CA ALA A 22 11.39 -11.24 27.54
C ALA A 22 12.19 -10.76 28.75
N GLU A 23 13.37 -11.35 28.99
CA GLU A 23 14.37 -10.76 29.90
C GLU A 23 14.96 -9.47 29.32
N ASP A 24 15.10 -9.40 27.99
CA ASP A 24 15.52 -8.20 27.26
C ASP A 24 14.48 -7.82 26.18
N PRO A 25 13.46 -7.03 26.53
CA PRO A 25 12.40 -6.64 25.61
C PRO A 25 12.89 -5.74 24.47
N GLU A 26 14.00 -5.03 24.65
CA GLU A 26 14.57 -4.15 23.63
C GLU A 26 15.12 -4.96 22.45
N LYS A 27 15.91 -5.99 22.74
CA LYS A 27 16.51 -6.87 21.75
C LYS A 27 15.47 -7.70 20.99
N ILE A 28 14.42 -8.17 21.68
CA ILE A 28 13.33 -8.94 21.04
C ILE A 28 12.54 -8.07 20.07
N ILE A 29 12.22 -6.82 20.43
CA ILE A 29 11.52 -5.90 19.53
C ILE A 29 12.38 -5.52 18.34
N GLU A 30 13.68 -5.33 18.54
CA GLU A 30 14.61 -5.04 17.46
C GLU A 30 14.65 -6.18 16.44
N GLN A 31 14.79 -7.42 16.89
CA GLN A 31 14.72 -8.59 16.01
C GLN A 31 13.36 -8.68 15.29
N ALA A 32 12.26 -8.50 16.02
CA ALA A 32 10.92 -8.54 15.43
C ALA A 32 10.73 -7.46 14.36
N LEU A 33 11.25 -6.24 14.58
CA LEU A 33 11.23 -5.15 13.60
C LEU A 33 12.05 -5.49 12.36
N GLU A 34 13.21 -6.12 12.54
CA GLU A 34 14.05 -6.54 11.41
C GLU A 34 13.37 -7.63 10.56
N ASP A 35 12.76 -8.62 11.23
CA ASP A 35 11.97 -9.66 10.57
C ASP A 35 10.78 -9.07 9.82
N MET A 36 10.04 -8.13 10.43
CA MET A 36 8.92 -7.43 9.80
C MET A 36 9.36 -6.59 8.60
N ARG A 37 10.49 -5.87 8.70
CA ARG A 37 11.06 -5.11 7.58
C ARG A 37 11.51 -6.01 6.44
N SER A 38 12.03 -7.20 6.73
CA SER A 38 12.34 -8.20 5.70
C SER A 38 11.07 -8.69 5.01
N ALA A 39 10.06 -9.06 5.79
CA ALA A 39 8.77 -9.48 5.25
C ALA A 39 8.12 -8.38 4.41
N LEU A 40 8.30 -7.10 4.78
CA LEU A 40 7.80 -5.96 4.00
C LEU A 40 8.48 -5.87 2.64
N ARG A 41 9.80 -6.06 2.56
CA ARG A 41 10.52 -6.06 1.28
C ARG A 41 10.04 -7.19 0.38
N ASP A 42 9.90 -8.39 0.93
CA ASP A 42 9.44 -9.56 0.18
C ASP A 42 8.01 -9.36 -0.33
N ALA A 43 7.12 -8.85 0.52
CA ALA A 43 5.73 -8.55 0.14
C ALA A 43 5.63 -7.48 -0.96
N ARG A 44 6.50 -6.47 -0.96
CA ARG A 44 6.55 -5.46 -2.05
C ARG A 44 6.92 -6.07 -3.39
N VAL A 45 7.85 -7.02 -3.41
CA VAL A 45 8.22 -7.74 -4.64
C VAL A 45 7.05 -8.57 -5.15
N GLU A 46 6.39 -9.34 -4.27
CA GLU A 46 5.25 -10.18 -4.65
C GLU A 46 4.04 -9.34 -5.15
N VAL A 47 3.76 -8.20 -4.52
CA VAL A 47 2.76 -7.24 -5.00
C VAL A 47 3.12 -6.75 -6.40
N ALA A 48 4.39 -6.38 -6.63
CA ALA A 48 4.86 -5.90 -7.93
C ALA A 48 4.74 -6.99 -9.01
N GLU A 49 5.07 -8.24 -8.70
CA GLU A 49 4.88 -9.38 -9.60
C GLU A 49 3.40 -9.61 -9.92
N ALA A 50 2.53 -9.57 -8.92
CA ALA A 50 1.09 -9.72 -9.10
C ALA A 50 0.49 -8.58 -9.96
N MET A 51 0.98 -7.34 -9.79
CA MET A 51 0.61 -6.19 -10.62
C MET A 51 1.14 -6.33 -12.05
N ALA A 52 2.35 -6.86 -12.24
CA ALA A 52 2.91 -7.11 -13.55
C ALA A 52 2.09 -8.15 -14.33
N GLU A 53 1.67 -9.24 -13.68
CA GLU A 53 0.79 -10.24 -14.29
C GLU A 53 -0.58 -9.65 -14.62
N LEU A 54 -1.17 -8.84 -13.72
CA LEU A 54 -2.40 -8.10 -14.02
C LEU A 54 -2.23 -7.24 -15.27
N LYS A 55 -1.10 -6.52 -15.39
CA LYS A 55 -0.88 -5.63 -16.53
C LYS A 55 -0.70 -6.39 -17.85
N LYS A 56 -0.11 -7.58 -17.78
CA LYS A 56 0.02 -8.48 -18.92
C LYS A 56 -1.36 -8.99 -19.37
N LEU A 57 -2.20 -9.44 -18.44
CA LEU A 57 -3.58 -9.85 -18.75
C LEU A 57 -4.40 -8.71 -19.38
N GLU A 58 -4.29 -7.49 -18.84
CA GLU A 58 -4.92 -6.29 -19.42
C GLU A 58 -4.45 -6.03 -20.86
N ARG A 59 -3.14 -6.20 -21.13
CA ARG A 59 -2.58 -6.03 -22.48
C ARG A 59 -3.09 -7.10 -23.45
N ASP A 60 -3.14 -8.36 -23.00
CA ASP A 60 -3.65 -9.46 -23.82
C ASP A 60 -5.14 -9.24 -24.14
N GLN A 61 -5.94 -8.83 -23.16
CA GLN A 61 -7.34 -8.48 -23.38
C GLN A 61 -7.50 -7.33 -24.37
N GLN A 62 -6.69 -6.27 -24.25
CA GLN A 62 -6.69 -5.14 -25.18
C GLN A 62 -6.34 -5.59 -26.62
N ASN A 63 -5.35 -6.48 -26.79
CA ASN A 63 -5.01 -7.04 -28.10
C ASN A 63 -6.18 -7.81 -28.73
N TYR A 64 -6.97 -8.54 -27.94
CA TYR A 64 -8.18 -9.20 -28.44
C TYR A 64 -9.29 -8.20 -28.76
N SER A 65 -9.47 -7.15 -27.96
CA SER A 65 -10.39 -6.04 -28.23
C SER A 65 -10.11 -5.39 -29.59
N GLU A 66 -8.84 -5.12 -29.89
CA GLU A 66 -8.42 -4.58 -31.19
C GLU A 66 -8.68 -5.55 -32.35
N GLN A 67 -8.45 -6.85 -32.15
CA GLN A 67 -8.78 -7.87 -33.14
C GLN A 67 -10.28 -7.95 -33.42
N ILE A 68 -11.12 -7.83 -32.38
CA ILE A 68 -12.58 -7.82 -32.50
C ILE A 68 -13.01 -6.65 -33.40
N ALA A 69 -12.51 -5.44 -33.14
CA ALA A 69 -12.77 -4.26 -33.96
C ALA A 69 -12.27 -4.42 -35.41
N ALA A 70 -11.07 -5.00 -35.59
CA ALA A 70 -10.51 -5.25 -36.91
C ALA A 70 -11.35 -6.25 -37.72
N TRP A 71 -11.84 -7.34 -37.10
CA TRP A 71 -12.71 -8.32 -37.76
C TRP A 71 -14.09 -7.75 -38.08
N GLU A 72 -14.63 -6.89 -37.21
CA GLU A 72 -15.86 -6.15 -37.47
C GLU A 72 -15.74 -5.24 -38.68
N ASN A 73 -14.66 -4.46 -38.76
CA ASN A 73 -14.40 -3.60 -39.92
C ASN A 73 -14.27 -4.41 -41.22
N LYS A 74 -13.52 -5.52 -41.19
CA LYS A 74 -13.39 -6.43 -42.35
C LYS A 74 -14.72 -7.06 -42.76
N ALA A 75 -15.58 -7.42 -41.81
CA ALA A 75 -16.92 -7.93 -42.10
C ALA A 75 -17.78 -6.85 -42.79
N ALA A 76 -17.73 -5.61 -42.30
CA ALA A 76 -18.46 -4.49 -42.89
C ALA A 76 -17.98 -4.19 -44.33
N GLU A 77 -16.66 -4.21 -44.57
CA GLU A 77 -16.08 -4.05 -45.92
C GLU A 77 -16.51 -5.17 -46.87
N ALA A 78 -16.47 -6.42 -46.42
CA ALA A 78 -16.90 -7.57 -47.23
C ALA A 78 -18.39 -7.48 -47.61
N LEU A 79 -19.25 -7.02 -46.69
CA LEU A 79 -20.66 -6.78 -46.96
C LEU A 79 -20.87 -5.66 -47.99
N ARG A 80 -20.15 -4.54 -47.86
CA ARG A 80 -20.20 -3.44 -48.86
C ARG A 80 -19.77 -3.91 -50.24
N ALA A 81 -18.86 -4.88 -50.32
CA ALA A 81 -18.40 -5.48 -51.56
C ALA A 81 -19.31 -6.63 -52.08
N GLY A 82 -20.44 -6.91 -51.41
CA GLY A 82 -21.37 -7.98 -51.78
C GLY A 82 -20.84 -9.40 -51.54
N LYS A 83 -19.75 -9.56 -50.77
CA LYS A 83 -19.10 -10.84 -50.49
C LYS A 83 -19.55 -11.39 -49.15
N GLU A 84 -20.79 -11.89 -49.10
CA GLU A 84 -21.40 -12.37 -47.85
C GLU A 84 -20.64 -13.51 -47.17
N ASP A 85 -20.07 -14.45 -47.93
CA ASP A 85 -19.34 -15.58 -47.35
C ASP A 85 -18.08 -15.12 -46.60
N LEU A 86 -17.38 -14.10 -47.13
CA LEU A 86 -16.23 -13.50 -46.44
C LEU A 86 -16.64 -12.71 -45.20
N ALA A 87 -17.80 -12.04 -45.25
CA ALA A 87 -18.34 -11.35 -44.10
C ALA A 87 -18.69 -12.31 -42.96
N ARG A 88 -19.35 -13.44 -43.28
CA ARG A 88 -19.66 -14.49 -42.29
C ARG A 88 -18.40 -15.07 -41.66
N GLU A 89 -17.36 -15.32 -42.45
CA GLU A 89 -16.09 -15.83 -41.94
C GLU A 89 -15.38 -14.80 -41.03
N ALA A 90 -15.36 -13.52 -41.41
CA ALA A 90 -14.85 -12.45 -40.55
C ALA A 90 -15.62 -12.35 -39.22
N LEU A 91 -16.95 -12.47 -39.24
CA LEU A 91 -17.77 -12.49 -38.03
C LEU A 91 -17.53 -13.73 -37.16
N ARG A 92 -17.26 -14.90 -37.73
CA ARG A 92 -16.86 -16.08 -36.94
C ARG A 92 -15.55 -15.85 -36.20
N ARG A 93 -14.55 -15.25 -36.86
CA ARG A 93 -13.27 -14.88 -36.23
C ARG A 93 -13.45 -13.81 -35.16
N LYS A 94 -14.31 -12.81 -35.40
CA LYS A 94 -14.72 -11.83 -34.38
C LYS A 94 -15.27 -12.54 -33.13
N ALA A 95 -16.20 -13.47 -33.32
CA ALA A 95 -16.82 -14.21 -32.21
C ALA A 95 -15.80 -15.03 -31.40
N GLN A 96 -14.84 -15.69 -32.06
CA GLN A 96 -13.75 -16.40 -31.38
C GLN A 96 -12.87 -15.45 -30.55
N ALA A 97 -12.49 -14.31 -31.12
CA ALA A 97 -11.72 -13.29 -30.40
C ALA A 97 -12.51 -12.70 -29.22
N GLN A 98 -13.82 -12.52 -29.36
CA GLN A 98 -14.71 -12.08 -28.28
C GLN A 98 -14.71 -13.06 -27.11
N THR A 99 -14.88 -14.37 -27.38
CA THR A 99 -14.85 -15.40 -26.32
C THR A 99 -13.53 -15.38 -25.55
N LEU A 100 -12.39 -15.19 -26.25
CA LEU A 100 -11.09 -15.08 -25.61
C LEU A 100 -10.98 -13.79 -24.76
N SER A 101 -11.38 -12.64 -25.31
CA SER A 101 -11.42 -11.37 -24.58
C SER A 101 -12.24 -11.47 -23.30
N ASP A 102 -13.43 -12.09 -23.36
CA ASP A 102 -14.31 -12.27 -22.21
C ASP A 102 -13.66 -13.17 -21.13
N GLY A 103 -12.94 -14.22 -21.56
CA GLY A 103 -12.14 -15.05 -20.67
C GLY A 103 -11.02 -14.27 -19.96
N PHE A 104 -10.30 -13.41 -20.68
CA PHE A 104 -9.29 -12.53 -20.07
C PHE A 104 -9.91 -11.52 -19.10
N LEU A 105 -11.08 -10.96 -19.40
CA LEU A 105 -11.78 -10.06 -18.47
C LEU A 105 -12.10 -10.74 -17.13
N GLN A 106 -12.51 -12.02 -17.16
CA GLN A 106 -12.71 -12.78 -15.93
C GLN A 106 -11.41 -13.00 -15.15
N GLN A 107 -10.30 -13.31 -15.84
CA GLN A 107 -8.99 -13.47 -15.21
C GLN A 107 -8.48 -12.15 -14.62
N ILE A 108 -8.65 -11.04 -15.32
CA ILE A 108 -8.31 -9.69 -14.85
C ILE A 108 -9.07 -9.38 -13.56
N ALA A 109 -10.38 -9.66 -13.50
CA ALA A 109 -11.18 -9.41 -12.30
C ALA A 109 -10.68 -10.21 -11.09
N GLN A 110 -10.34 -11.49 -11.29
CA GLN A 110 -9.77 -12.34 -10.23
C GLN A 110 -8.40 -11.83 -9.79
N GLN A 111 -7.50 -11.54 -10.72
CA GLN A 111 -6.16 -11.07 -10.43
C GLN A 111 -6.17 -9.71 -9.75
N ARG A 112 -7.07 -8.80 -10.15
CA ARG A 112 -7.24 -7.50 -9.49
C ARG A 112 -7.62 -7.67 -8.02
N SER A 113 -8.55 -8.59 -7.72
CA SER A 113 -8.90 -8.89 -6.32
C SER A 113 -7.70 -9.40 -5.51
N VAL A 114 -6.82 -10.22 -6.11
CA VAL A 114 -5.59 -10.69 -5.46
C VAL A 114 -4.63 -9.53 -5.19
N VAL A 115 -4.42 -8.64 -6.17
CA VAL A 115 -3.59 -7.44 -6.02
C VAL A 115 -4.14 -6.54 -4.90
N ASP A 116 -5.45 -6.28 -4.86
CA ASP A 116 -6.08 -5.45 -3.84
C ASP A 116 -5.92 -6.02 -2.42
N GLN A 117 -6.05 -7.35 -2.29
CA GLN A 117 -5.81 -8.06 -1.03
C GLN A 117 -4.35 -7.93 -0.59
N LEU A 118 -3.40 -8.15 -1.50
CA LEU A 118 -1.97 -8.01 -1.23
C LEU A 118 -1.62 -6.57 -0.81
N MET A 119 -2.16 -5.56 -1.49
CA MET A 119 -1.94 -4.15 -1.16
C MET A 119 -2.51 -3.80 0.22
N THR A 120 -3.68 -4.31 0.57
CA THR A 120 -4.29 -4.09 1.89
C THR A 120 -3.44 -4.70 3.01
N GLN A 121 -2.94 -5.92 2.79
CA GLN A 121 -2.06 -6.59 3.75
C GLN A 121 -0.69 -5.89 3.87
N LEU A 122 -0.16 -5.39 2.76
CA LEU A 122 1.07 -4.59 2.75
C LEU A 122 0.92 -3.35 3.63
N LYS A 123 -0.14 -2.56 3.43
CA LYS A 123 -0.44 -1.38 4.26
C LYS A 123 -0.61 -1.72 5.74
N ALA A 124 -1.27 -2.83 6.04
CA ALA A 124 -1.43 -3.30 7.42
C ALA A 124 -0.08 -3.67 8.07
N LEU A 125 0.83 -4.29 7.32
CA LEU A 125 2.18 -4.59 7.80
C LEU A 125 2.99 -3.31 8.04
N GLU A 126 2.90 -2.32 7.13
CA GLU A 126 3.55 -1.01 7.30
C GLU A 126 3.08 -0.31 8.57
N ALA A 127 1.76 -0.27 8.82
CA ALA A 127 1.19 0.27 10.04
C ALA A 127 1.67 -0.47 11.30
N LYS A 128 1.80 -1.81 11.22
CA LYS A 128 2.29 -2.62 12.34
C LYS A 128 3.77 -2.37 12.66
N ILE A 129 4.58 -2.15 11.63
CA ILE A 129 5.99 -1.77 11.78
C ILE A 129 6.08 -0.41 12.47
N GLN A 130 5.29 0.58 12.06
CA GLN A 130 5.26 1.89 12.73
C GLN A 130 4.83 1.78 14.20
N GLU A 131 3.79 1.00 14.50
CA GLU A 131 3.38 0.73 15.89
C GLU A 131 4.51 0.10 16.72
N ALA A 132 5.24 -0.86 16.13
CA ALA A 132 6.36 -1.53 16.77
C ALA A 132 7.56 -0.58 17.00
N GLU A 133 7.84 0.33 16.07
CA GLU A 133 8.88 1.35 16.21
C GLU A 133 8.56 2.32 17.34
N SER A 134 7.32 2.82 17.44
CA SER A 134 6.90 3.70 18.53
C SER A 134 6.97 3.00 19.89
N LYS A 135 6.60 1.71 19.96
CA LYS A 135 6.78 0.90 21.18
C LYS A 135 8.24 0.71 21.57
N LYS A 136 9.14 0.50 20.61
CA LYS A 136 10.59 0.45 20.86
C LYS A 136 11.07 1.76 21.48
N ALA A 137 10.69 2.90 20.88
CA ALA A 137 11.08 4.22 21.37
C ALA A 137 10.61 4.46 22.83
N LEU A 138 9.35 4.12 23.12
CA LEU A 138 8.78 4.23 24.48
C LEU A 138 9.53 3.36 25.49
N LEU A 139 9.88 2.12 25.13
CA LEU A 139 10.61 1.22 26.03
C LEU A 139 12.03 1.69 26.30
N ILE A 140 12.73 2.21 25.28
CA ILE A 140 14.05 2.82 25.44
C ILE A 140 13.97 4.03 26.37
N ALA A 141 12.98 4.90 26.19
CA ALA A 141 12.75 6.06 27.06
C ALA A 141 12.49 5.63 28.50
N ARG A 142 11.62 4.63 28.71
CA ARG A 142 11.31 4.10 30.03
C ARG A 142 12.52 3.47 30.71
N LYS A 143 13.33 2.69 29.98
CA LYS A 143 14.56 2.08 30.48
C LYS A 143 15.55 3.15 30.95
N LYS A 144 15.79 4.17 30.14
CA LYS A 144 16.64 5.32 30.49
C LYS A 144 16.13 6.06 31.73
N GLY A 145 14.82 6.28 31.84
CA GLY A 145 14.21 6.91 33.02
C GLY A 145 14.40 6.09 34.31
N VAL A 146 14.26 4.76 34.22
CA VAL A 146 14.53 3.85 35.35
C VAL A 146 16.02 3.84 35.71
N GLU A 147 16.91 3.75 34.72
CA GLU A 147 18.36 3.80 34.91
C GLU A 147 18.79 5.13 35.55
N ALA A 148 18.22 6.26 35.11
CA ALA A 148 18.44 7.57 35.71
C ALA A 148 17.94 7.60 37.16
N ALA A 149 16.72 7.15 37.44
CA ALA A 149 16.18 7.07 38.80
C ALA A 149 17.02 6.17 39.72
N GLU A 150 17.56 5.05 39.20
CA GLU A 150 18.51 4.21 39.92
C GLU A 150 19.84 4.92 40.17
N ALA A 151 20.40 5.62 39.18
CA ALA A 151 21.61 6.40 39.33
C ALA A 151 21.44 7.47 40.41
N VAL A 152 20.30 8.15 40.42
CA VAL A 152 19.93 9.13 41.46
C VAL A 152 19.82 8.46 42.82
N ARG A 153 19.16 7.31 42.96
CA ARG A 153 19.11 6.57 44.24
C ARG A 153 20.49 6.09 44.71
N ARG A 154 21.38 5.71 43.78
CA ARG A 154 22.78 5.37 44.09
C ARG A 154 23.56 6.62 44.50
N MET A 155 23.31 7.77 43.89
CA MET A 155 23.87 9.08 44.27
C MET A 155 23.26 9.65 45.55
N ASP A 156 22.05 9.28 45.95
CA ASP A 156 21.42 9.64 47.23
C ASP A 156 22.20 9.04 48.43
N SER A 157 23.03 8.02 48.17
CA SER A 157 24.03 7.56 49.15
C SER A 157 25.28 8.45 49.25
N LYS A 158 25.47 9.41 48.32
CA LYS A 158 26.63 10.32 48.19
C LYS A 158 26.29 11.65 47.43
N VAL A 159 25.57 12.57 48.09
CA VAL A 159 25.56 14.06 47.86
C VAL A 159 24.76 14.66 46.66
N ASP A 160 24.03 15.74 47.00
CA ASP A 160 23.32 16.82 46.26
C ASP A 160 22.34 16.52 45.11
N THR A 161 21.07 16.82 45.39
CA THR A 161 19.83 16.45 44.65
C THR A 161 19.45 17.33 43.46
N HIS A 162 20.24 18.34 43.08
CA HIS A 162 19.81 19.37 42.13
C HIS A 162 20.02 19.03 40.64
N ALA A 163 21.06 18.26 40.30
CA ALA A 163 21.40 17.92 38.90
C ALA A 163 20.52 16.79 38.32
N ALA A 164 19.99 15.93 39.20
CA ALA A 164 19.16 14.79 38.86
C ALA A 164 17.77 15.18 38.34
N VAL A 165 17.16 16.18 38.98
CA VAL A 165 15.84 16.71 38.62
C VAL A 165 15.90 17.41 37.25
N GLN A 166 16.97 18.16 37.01
CA GLN A 166 17.18 18.88 35.75
C GLN A 166 17.36 17.93 34.54
N ALA A 167 18.03 16.79 34.74
CA ALA A 167 18.15 15.76 33.71
C ALA A 167 16.82 15.02 33.42
N PHE A 168 15.92 14.96 34.41
CA PHE A 168 14.58 14.41 34.24
C PHE A 168 13.69 15.38 33.43
N GLU A 169 13.72 16.67 33.75
CA GLU A 169 13.00 17.72 33.01
C GLU A 169 13.46 17.81 31.54
N GLU A 170 14.77 17.78 31.28
CA GLU A 170 15.30 17.77 29.90
C GLU A 170 14.88 16.53 29.09
N MET A 171 14.69 15.40 29.77
CA MET A 171 14.26 14.16 29.13
C MET A 171 12.75 14.16 28.86
N GLU A 172 11.95 14.71 29.77
CA GLU A 172 10.52 14.90 29.61
C GLU A 172 10.24 15.86 28.43
N ASP A 173 10.97 16.97 28.34
CA ASP A 173 10.90 17.92 27.22
C ASP A 173 11.29 17.28 25.88
N ARG A 174 12.29 16.39 25.86
CA ARG A 174 12.68 15.66 24.64
C ARG A 174 11.62 14.65 24.20
N ILE A 175 10.97 13.97 25.15
CA ILE A 175 9.90 13.02 24.84
C ILE A 175 8.70 13.78 24.28
N GLN A 176 8.29 14.88 24.93
CA GLN A 176 7.23 15.74 24.45
C GLN A 176 7.52 16.25 23.03
N ALA A 177 8.74 16.73 22.77
CA ALA A 177 9.15 17.16 21.44
C ALA A 177 9.14 16.04 20.38
N MET A 178 9.39 14.78 20.76
CA MET A 178 9.28 13.64 19.85
C MET A 178 7.82 13.23 19.61
N GLU A 179 6.96 13.29 20.63
CA GLU A 179 5.53 13.04 20.51
C GLU A 179 4.87 14.09 19.62
N ASP A 180 5.20 15.37 19.81
CA ASP A 180 4.71 16.48 18.98
C ASP A 180 5.17 16.32 17.52
N LYS A 181 6.42 15.86 17.30
CA LYS A 181 6.95 15.61 15.96
C LYS A 181 6.28 14.43 15.28
N HIS A 182 5.99 13.36 16.02
CA HIS A 182 5.26 12.20 15.51
C HIS A 182 3.79 12.53 15.21
N ALA A 183 3.15 13.34 16.05
CA ALA A 183 1.81 13.87 15.78
C ALA A 183 1.79 14.72 14.50
N ALA A 184 2.79 15.59 14.31
CA ALA A 184 2.95 16.38 13.09
C ALA A 184 3.18 15.52 11.84
N PHE A 185 3.98 14.45 11.92
CA PHE A 185 4.15 13.50 10.80
C PHE A 185 2.85 12.76 10.47
N SER A 186 2.08 12.33 11.48
CA SER A 186 0.78 11.68 11.27
C SER A 186 -0.27 12.64 10.68
N GLU A 187 -0.19 13.93 10.98
CA GLU A 187 -1.02 14.97 10.35
C GLU A 187 -0.58 15.26 8.91
N MET A 188 0.73 15.21 8.63
CA MET A 188 1.28 15.40 7.29
C MET A 188 0.88 14.25 6.34
N ASP A 189 0.92 12.99 6.81
CA ASP A 189 0.43 11.83 6.06
C ASP A 189 -1.09 11.90 5.81
N LYS A 190 -1.87 12.40 6.78
CA LYS A 190 -3.29 12.73 6.55
C LYS A 190 -3.45 13.82 5.50
N SER A 191 -2.62 14.86 5.53
CA SER A 191 -2.67 15.96 4.56
C SER A 191 -2.28 15.53 3.15
N ASP A 192 -1.36 14.58 2.99
CA ASP A 192 -0.99 14.04 1.68
C ASP A 192 -2.04 13.05 1.15
N ILE A 193 -2.71 12.30 2.03
CA ILE A 193 -3.88 11.47 1.68
C ILE A 193 -5.10 12.35 1.35
N ASP A 194 -5.35 13.42 2.10
CA ASP A 194 -6.43 14.38 1.86
C ASP A 194 -6.17 15.20 0.59
N LYS A 195 -4.91 15.59 0.31
CA LYS A 195 -4.51 16.18 -0.97
C LYS A 195 -4.64 15.21 -2.13
N GLN A 196 -4.33 13.92 -1.94
CA GLN A 196 -4.59 12.89 -2.95
C GLN A 196 -6.10 12.64 -3.17
N LEU A 197 -6.93 12.85 -2.13
CA LEU A 197 -8.39 12.83 -2.22
C LEU A 197 -8.95 14.11 -2.89
N GLU A 198 -8.36 15.28 -2.67
CA GLU A 198 -8.68 16.52 -3.41
C GLU A 198 -8.24 16.44 -4.88
N ASP A 199 -7.10 15.81 -5.19
CA ASP A 199 -6.66 15.54 -6.58
C ASP A 199 -7.58 14.54 -7.29
N LEU A 200 -8.18 13.59 -6.55
CA LEU A 200 -9.26 12.72 -7.04
C LEU A 200 -10.58 13.48 -7.27
N GLY A 201 -10.70 14.73 -6.82
CA GLY A 201 -11.79 15.65 -7.13
C GLY A 201 -11.58 16.50 -8.39
N SER A 202 -10.47 16.32 -9.12
CA SER A 202 -10.06 17.14 -10.26
C SER A 202 -10.63 16.69 -11.62
N ASP A 203 -11.74 15.96 -11.65
CA ASP A 203 -12.46 15.64 -12.90
C ASP A 203 -13.24 16.84 -13.48
N LYS A 204 -13.34 17.96 -12.74
CA LYS A 204 -13.89 19.21 -13.29
C LYS A 204 -13.07 19.77 -14.45
N ALA A 205 -11.76 19.51 -14.50
CA ALA A 205 -10.89 19.98 -15.57
C ALA A 205 -11.06 19.17 -16.87
N VAL A 206 -11.36 17.87 -16.76
CA VAL A 206 -11.63 16.99 -17.91
C VAL A 206 -13.03 17.27 -18.48
N ASP A 207 -14.00 17.56 -17.61
CA ASP A 207 -15.34 17.99 -18.05
C ASP A 207 -15.33 19.37 -18.75
N GLU A 208 -14.49 20.31 -18.30
CA GLU A 208 -14.28 21.60 -18.98
C GLU A 208 -13.59 21.44 -20.35
N ASP A 209 -12.61 20.55 -20.46
CA ASP A 209 -11.96 20.24 -21.74
C ASP A 209 -12.90 19.50 -22.71
N LEU A 210 -13.78 18.62 -22.22
CA LEU A 210 -14.83 17.97 -23.01
C LEU A 210 -15.90 18.96 -23.48
N ALA A 211 -16.31 19.90 -22.61
CA ALA A 211 -17.23 20.98 -22.97
C ALA A 211 -16.63 21.91 -24.04
N ARG A 212 -15.32 22.18 -23.99
CA ARG A 212 -14.60 22.95 -25.01
C ARG A 212 -14.54 22.21 -26.35
N LEU A 213 -14.35 20.88 -26.33
CA LEU A 213 -14.30 20.06 -27.54
C LEU A 213 -15.67 19.93 -28.23
N LYS A 214 -16.75 19.76 -27.46
CA LYS A 214 -18.14 19.73 -27.99
C LYS A 214 -18.53 21.04 -28.67
N LYS A 215 -18.08 22.17 -28.12
CA LYS A 215 -18.29 23.51 -28.67
C LYS A 215 -17.50 23.75 -29.97
N GLN A 216 -16.33 23.12 -30.13
CA GLN A 216 -15.55 23.15 -31.38
C GLN A 216 -16.10 22.24 -32.48
N LEU A 217 -16.80 21.15 -32.12
CA LEU A 217 -17.36 20.18 -33.06
C LEU A 217 -18.83 20.44 -33.46
N GLY A 218 -19.45 21.50 -32.95
CA GLY A 218 -20.82 21.90 -33.31
C GLY A 218 -21.92 20.94 -32.83
N MET A 219 -21.61 20.11 -31.84
CA MET A 219 -22.55 19.17 -31.25
C MET A 219 -22.96 19.70 -29.88
N SER A 220 -24.21 20.17 -29.80
CA SER A 220 -24.87 20.53 -28.52
C SER A 220 -25.10 19.29 -27.67
#